data_AF-A0AB73KSV2-F1
#
_entry.id   AF-A0AB73KSV2-F1
#
_cell.length_a   1.000
_cell.length_b   1.000
_cell.length_c   1.000
_cell.angle_alpha   90.00
_cell.angle_beta   90.00
_cell.angle_gamma   90.00
#
_symmetry.space_group_name_H-M   'P 1'
#
loop_
_entity.id
_entity.type
_entity.pdbx_description
1 polymer ?
#
loop_
_entity_poly.entity_id
_entity_poly.type
_entity_poly.pdbx_seq_one_letter_code
_entity_poly.pdbx_strand_id
1 'polypeptide(L)' 'MGDPFYESLALTDLGETRLAAGDPTGAREAWRQSLELLDTLNHPDAEGVRVRLTAVDGP' A
#
# COMPACT_ATOMS: atom_id res chain seq x y z
N MET A 1 16.52 -2.35 -13.62
CA MET A 1 15.81 -1.14 -13.14
C MET A 1 14.36 -1.56 -13.03
N GLY A 2 13.87 -1.82 -11.83
CA GLY A 2 12.43 -2.01 -11.62
C GLY A 2 11.81 -0.63 -11.51
N ASP A 3 10.73 -0.36 -12.22
CA ASP A 3 10.03 0.90 -12.07
C ASP A 3 9.41 0.96 -10.67
N PRO A 4 9.64 2.03 -9.89
CA PRO A 4 9.07 2.18 -8.54
C PRO A 4 7.53 2.08 -8.53
N PHE A 5 6.89 2.29 -9.67
CA PHE A 5 5.48 2.01 -9.88
C PHE A 5 5.13 0.52 -9.74
N TYR A 6 5.86 -0.39 -10.40
CA TYR A 6 5.61 -1.83 -10.27
C TYR A 6 5.86 -2.35 -8.85
N GLU A 7 6.86 -1.78 -8.17
CA GLU A 7 7.12 -2.09 -6.75
C GLU A 7 5.95 -1.64 -5.87
N SER A 8 5.40 -0.45 -6.12
CA SER A 8 4.24 0.04 -5.39
C SER A 8 2.99 -0.83 -5.60
N LEU A 9 2.78 -1.38 -6.81
CA LEU A 9 1.70 -2.31 -7.09
C LEU A 9 1.89 -3.64 -6.35
N ALA A 10 3.09 -4.20 -6.40
CA ALA A 10 3.39 -5.44 -5.68
C ALA A 10 3.18 -5.30 -4.15
N LEU A 11 3.59 -4.16 -3.58
CA LEU A 11 3.36 -3.84 -2.17
C LEU A 11 1.87 -3.64 -1.84
N THR A 12 1.11 -3.11 -2.79
CA THR A 12 -0.36 -2.95 -2.67
C THR A 12 -1.05 -4.31 -2.55
N ASP A 13 -0.78 -5.21 -3.51
CA ASP A 13 -1.31 -6.58 -3.53
C ASP A 13 -0.85 -7.39 -2.30
N LEU A 14 0.40 -7.20 -1.87
CA LEU A 14 0.91 -7.82 -0.65
C LEU A 14 0.11 -7.39 0.58
N GLY A 15 -0.22 -6.10 0.68
CA GLY A 15 -1.01 -5.60 1.80
C GLY A 15 -2.44 -6.16 1.79
N GLU A 16 -3.07 -6.29 0.63
CA GLU A 16 -4.39 -6.95 0.50
C GLU A 16 -4.33 -8.43 0.90
N THR A 17 -3.29 -9.13 0.47
CA THR A 17 -3.07 -10.54 0.83
C THR A 17 -2.85 -10.71 2.33
N ARG A 18 -2.06 -9.83 2.96
CA ARG A 18 -1.82 -9.86 4.41
C ARG A 18 -3.08 -9.54 5.20
N LEU A 19 -3.89 -8.58 4.74
CA LEU A 19 -5.16 -8.28 5.37
C LEU A 19 -6.12 -9.47 5.28
N ALA A 20 -6.21 -10.13 4.11
CA ALA A 20 -7.01 -11.34 3.92
C ALA A 20 -6.52 -12.52 4.78
N ALA A 21 -5.21 -12.58 5.06
CA ALA A 21 -4.61 -13.55 5.96
C ALA A 21 -4.82 -13.24 7.46
N GLY A 22 -5.47 -12.12 7.79
CA GLY A 22 -5.70 -11.70 9.18
C GLY A 22 -4.51 -10.98 9.83
N ASP A 23 -3.57 -10.46 9.03
CA ASP A 23 -2.42 -9.68 9.49
C ASP A 23 -2.56 -8.19 9.10
N PRO A 24 -3.41 -7.42 9.80
CA PRO A 24 -3.63 -6.01 9.49
C PRO A 24 -2.38 -5.15 9.73
N THR A 25 -1.49 -5.55 10.63
CA THR A 25 -0.23 -4.85 10.90
C THR A 25 0.71 -4.96 9.70
N GLY A 26 0.93 -6.17 9.18
CA GLY A 26 1.76 -6.33 7.99
C GLY A 26 1.09 -5.78 6.72
N ALA A 27 -0.24 -5.73 6.66
CA ALA A 27 -0.96 -5.03 5.59
C ALA A 27 -0.66 -3.53 5.59
N ARG A 28 -0.73 -2.90 6.77
CA ARG A 28 -0.41 -1.49 6.98
C ARG A 28 1.02 -1.15 6.55
N GLU A 29 1.99 -1.98 6.93
CA GLU A 29 3.40 -1.75 6.55
C GLU A 29 3.62 -1.83 5.04
N ALA A 30 2.97 -2.78 4.37
CA ALA A 30 3.08 -2.93 2.91
C ALA A 30 2.44 -1.72 2.19
N TRP A 31 1.27 -1.29 2.65
CA TRP A 31 0.59 -0.11 2.09
C TRP A 31 1.32 1.21 2.36
N ARG A 32 2.01 1.37 3.50
CA ARG A 32 2.84 2.56 3.74
C ARG A 32 4.00 2.66 2.74
N GLN A 33 4.70 1.55 2.50
CA GLN A 33 5.80 1.52 1.53
C GLN A 33 5.30 1.79 0.11
N SER A 34 4.15 1.22 -0.27
CA SER A 34 3.52 1.51 -1.56
C SER A 34 3.19 3.01 -1.69
N LEU A 35 2.62 3.59 -0.64
CA LEU A 35 2.26 5.00 -0.61
C LEU A 35 3.49 5.92 -0.79
N GLU A 36 4.61 5.63 -0.13
CA GLU A 36 5.84 6.42 -0.28
C GLU A 36 6.36 6.42 -1.72
N LEU A 37 6.30 5.29 -2.41
CA LEU A 37 6.70 5.18 -3.81
C LEU A 37 5.74 5.94 -4.73
N LEU A 38 4.43 5.79 -4.53
CA LEU A 38 3.41 6.50 -5.32
C LEU A 38 3.46 8.02 -5.09
N ASP A 39 3.74 8.46 -3.86
CA ASP A 39 3.88 9.88 -3.51
C ASP A 39 5.12 10.50 -4.18
N THR A 40 6.24 9.77 -4.18
CA THR A 40 7.46 10.13 -4.94
C THR A 40 7.15 10.32 -6.43
N LEU A 41 6.26 9.50 -6.96
CA LEU A 41 5.82 9.56 -8.36
C LEU A 41 4.69 10.57 -8.61
N ASN A 42 4.16 11.24 -7.58
CA ASN A 42 2.93 12.04 -7.62
C ASN A 42 1.77 11.29 -8.33
N HIS A 43 1.67 9.98 -8.09
CA HIS A 43 0.72 9.11 -8.77
C HIS A 43 -0.66 9.15 -8.09
N PRO A 44 -1.76 9.22 -8.87
CA PRO A 44 -3.12 9.28 -8.30
C PRO A 44 -3.51 8.03 -7.48
N ASP A 45 -2.90 6.86 -7.74
CA ASP A 45 -3.14 5.64 -6.95
C ASP A 45 -2.75 5.78 -5.47
N ALA A 46 -1.93 6.78 -5.11
CA ALA A 46 -1.59 7.07 -3.71
C ALA A 46 -2.86 7.26 -2.86
N GLU A 47 -3.91 7.87 -3.42
CA GLU A 47 -5.19 8.06 -2.71
C GLU A 47 -5.87 6.72 -2.41
N GLY A 48 -5.90 5.80 -3.37
CA GLY A 48 -6.48 4.47 -3.18
C GLY A 48 -5.76 3.67 -2.09
N VAL A 49 -4.43 3.83 -1.99
CA VAL A 49 -3.65 3.21 -0.90
C VAL A 49 -3.90 3.90 0.45
N ARG A 50 -4.06 5.24 0.48
CA ARG A 50 -4.41 5.98 1.72
C ARG A 50 -5.76 5.55 2.30
N VAL A 51 -6.79 5.40 1.46
CA VAL A 51 -8.11 4.93 1.90
C VAL A 51 -8.03 3.55 2.56
N ARG A 52 -7.26 2.63 1.95
CA ARG A 52 -7.03 1.30 2.51
C ARG A 52 -6.29 1.35 3.84
N LEU A 53 -5.25 2.18 3.94
CA LEU A 53 -4.53 2.46 5.18
C LEU A 53 -5.46 2.94 6.28
N THR A 54 -6.29 3.95 6.03
CA THR A 54 -7.27 4.45 7.00
C THR A 54 -8.25 3.36 7.43
N ALA A 55 -8.67 2.47 6.53
CA ALA A 55 -9.56 1.37 6.88
C ALA A 55 -8.94 0.35 7.86
N VAL A 56 -7.62 0.16 7.83
CA VAL A 56 -6.91 -0.75 8.76
C VAL A 56 -6.27 -0.05 9.97
N ASP A 57 -6.06 1.27 9.90
CA ASP A 57 -5.67 2.07 11.06
C ASP A 57 -6.81 2.24 12.08
N GLY A 58 -8.06 2.11 11.62
CA GLY A 58 -9.24 2.33 12.45
C GLY A 58 -9.53 3.83 12.64
N PRO A 59 -10.77 4.19 13.04
CA PRO A 59 -11.15 5.56 13.31
C PRO A 59 -10.43 6.18 14.53
#